data_AF-A0A9P6DFP9-F1
#
_entry.id   AF-A0A9P6DFP9-F1
#
_cell.length_a   1.000
_cell.length_b   1.000
_cell.length_c   1.000
_cell.angle_alpha   90.00
_cell.angle_beta   90.00
_cell.angle_gamma   90.00
#
_symmetry.space_group_name_H-M   'P 1'
#
loop_
_entity.id
_entity.type
_entity.pdbx_description
1 polymer ?
#
loop_
_entity_poly.entity_id
_entity_poly.type
_entity_poly.pdbx_seq_one_letter_code
_entity_poly.pdbx_strand_id
1 'polypeptide(L)'
;CSICLGILKEPVSIPCGHIYCSICIANYVNSASDDEEEAMPISTCPTCRSSFTLFTPDLSLLSRKYRPYVLPGIRRIYVDNTPYQELQRKLREAEKRIKALENTKQDLLRECERHMAVSNAHAEGEHQARMDLSAAQEESIEFQE
;
A
#
# COMPACT_ATOMS: atom_id res chain seq x y z
N CYS A 1 -12.44 0.65 -8.88
CA CYS A 1 -13.87 0.30 -8.99
C CYS A 1 -14.68 1.50 -8.51
N SER A 2 -15.65 2.00 -9.27
CA SER A 2 -16.44 3.18 -8.83
C SER A 2 -17.53 2.85 -7.80
N ILE A 3 -17.74 1.58 -7.46
CA ILE A 3 -18.68 1.15 -6.41
C ILE A 3 -17.97 1.11 -5.06
N CYS A 4 -16.92 0.26 -4.91
CA CYS A 4 -16.20 0.12 -3.64
C CYS A 4 -15.01 1.09 -3.48
N LEU A 5 -14.75 1.94 -4.48
CA LEU A 5 -13.64 2.92 -4.52
C LEU A 5 -12.22 2.31 -4.39
N GLY A 6 -12.09 0.98 -4.49
CA GLY A 6 -10.81 0.27 -4.39
C GLY A 6 -10.24 -0.23 -5.73
N ILE A 7 -9.09 -0.91 -5.65
CA ILE A 7 -8.48 -1.65 -6.77
C ILE A 7 -9.47 -2.74 -7.25
N LEU A 8 -9.56 -2.92 -8.56
CA LEU A 8 -10.42 -3.92 -9.17
C LEU A 8 -10.00 -5.34 -8.74
N LYS A 9 -10.94 -6.08 -8.17
CA LYS A 9 -10.79 -7.50 -7.83
C LYS A 9 -11.67 -8.30 -8.78
N GLU A 10 -11.09 -9.23 -9.51
CA GLU A 10 -11.76 -10.00 -10.58
C GLU A 10 -12.57 -9.07 -11.52
N PRO A 11 -11.87 -8.22 -12.30
CA PRO A 11 -12.54 -7.18 -13.07
C PRO A 11 -13.52 -7.76 -14.09
N VAL A 12 -14.70 -7.16 -14.14
CA VAL A 12 -15.73 -7.45 -15.14
C VAL A 12 -16.15 -6.17 -15.85
N SER A 13 -16.44 -6.28 -17.14
CA SER A 13 -16.93 -5.20 -18.00
C SER A 13 -18.39 -5.44 -18.36
N ILE A 14 -19.17 -4.36 -18.38
CA ILE A 14 -20.55 -4.32 -18.86
C ILE A 14 -20.62 -3.69 -20.27
N PRO A 15 -21.75 -3.71 -21.00
CA PRO A 15 -21.76 -3.36 -22.42
C PRO A 15 -21.38 -1.91 -22.74
N CYS A 16 -21.59 -0.98 -21.81
CA CYS A 16 -21.13 0.41 -21.94
C CYS A 16 -19.62 0.59 -21.73
N GLY A 17 -18.87 -0.48 -21.45
CA GLY A 17 -17.40 -0.47 -21.30
C GLY A 17 -16.88 -0.20 -19.89
N HIS A 18 -17.73 0.24 -18.95
CA HIS A 18 -17.31 0.45 -17.56
C HIS A 18 -16.93 -0.87 -16.86
N ILE A 19 -15.99 -0.78 -15.92
CA ILE A 19 -15.35 -1.93 -15.28
C ILE A 19 -15.56 -1.87 -13.75
N TYR A 20 -15.97 -2.99 -13.18
CA TYR A 20 -16.25 -3.15 -11.74
C TYR A 20 -15.60 -4.42 -11.19
N CYS A 21 -15.57 -4.56 -9.86
CA CYS A 21 -15.29 -5.86 -9.25
C CYS A 21 -16.47 -6.81 -9.50
N SER A 22 -16.21 -8.10 -9.69
CA SER A 22 -17.24 -9.13 -9.90
C SER A 22 -18.36 -9.06 -8.85
N ILE A 23 -17.99 -9.04 -7.57
CA ILE A 23 -18.92 -8.99 -6.43
C ILE A 23 -19.68 -7.66 -6.39
N CYS A 24 -19.01 -6.54 -6.67
CA CYS A 24 -19.63 -5.22 -6.58
C CYS A 24 -20.77 -5.06 -7.58
N ILE A 25 -20.58 -5.47 -8.84
CA ILE A 25 -21.65 -5.38 -9.84
C ILE A 25 -22.74 -6.41 -9.60
N ALA A 26 -22.40 -7.62 -9.14
CA ALA A 26 -23.39 -8.64 -8.81
C ALA A 26 -24.34 -8.17 -7.69
N ASN A 27 -23.80 -7.61 -6.61
CA ASN A 27 -24.60 -7.07 -5.51
C ASN A 27 -25.49 -5.92 -5.98
N TYR A 28 -24.95 -5.00 -6.78
CA TYR A 28 -25.72 -3.87 -7.33
C TYR A 28 -26.91 -4.35 -8.16
N VAL A 29 -26.67 -5.31 -9.06
CA VAL A 29 -27.71 -5.89 -9.92
C VAL A 29 -28.78 -6.60 -9.09
N ASN A 30 -28.39 -7.40 -8.11
CA ASN A 30 -29.33 -8.16 -7.26
C ASN A 30 -30.16 -7.24 -6.34
N SER A 31 -29.65 -6.07 -5.96
CA SER A 31 -30.40 -5.09 -5.16
C SER A 31 -31.38 -4.24 -5.96
N ALA A 32 -31.35 -4.32 -7.30
CA ALA A 32 -32.16 -3.51 -8.19
C ALA A 32 -33.32 -4.31 -8.83
N SER A 33 -33.45 -5.60 -8.52
CA SER A 33 -34.34 -6.54 -9.20
C SER A 33 -35.56 -6.98 -8.38
N ASP A 34 -35.90 -6.27 -7.29
CA ASP A 34 -36.98 -6.66 -6.39
C ASP A 34 -38.40 -6.32 -6.89
N ASP A 35 -38.54 -5.62 -8.03
CA ASP A 35 -39.81 -4.98 -8.39
C ASP A 35 -40.62 -5.61 -9.55
N GLU A 36 -40.10 -6.53 -10.38
CA GLU A 36 -40.87 -7.02 -11.55
C GLU A 36 -40.56 -8.50 -11.92
N GLU A 37 -41.47 -9.43 -11.57
CA GLU A 37 -41.33 -10.88 -11.82
C GLU A 37 -41.52 -11.32 -13.29
N GLU A 38 -41.93 -10.43 -14.21
CA GLU A 38 -42.31 -10.82 -15.59
C GLU A 38 -41.53 -10.10 -16.72
N ALA A 39 -40.66 -9.15 -16.41
CA ALA A 39 -39.85 -8.43 -17.41
C ALA A 39 -38.44 -9.01 -17.56
N MET A 40 -37.87 -8.90 -18.77
CA MET A 40 -36.46 -9.23 -19.01
C MET A 40 -35.58 -8.46 -18.00
N PRO A 41 -34.63 -9.11 -17.28
CA PRO A 41 -33.87 -8.43 -16.25
C PRO A 41 -32.93 -7.40 -16.90
N ILE A 42 -33.36 -6.15 -16.89
CA ILE A 42 -32.61 -4.98 -17.36
C ILE A 42 -32.04 -4.30 -16.12
N SER A 43 -30.75 -3.96 -16.18
CA SER A 43 -30.09 -3.16 -15.14
C SER A 43 -29.46 -1.92 -15.76
N THR A 44 -29.00 -0.98 -14.94
CA THR A 44 -28.35 0.24 -15.39
C THR A 44 -26.91 0.30 -14.92
N CYS A 45 -26.04 0.92 -15.72
CA CYS A 45 -24.65 1.11 -15.34
C CYS A 45 -24.54 2.04 -14.12
N PRO A 46 -23.85 1.65 -13.03
CA PRO A 46 -23.65 2.51 -11.87
C PRO A 46 -22.93 3.84 -12.18
N THR A 47 -22.17 3.91 -13.27
CA THR A 47 -21.36 5.09 -13.63
C THR A 47 -22.07 6.01 -14.61
N CYS A 48 -22.57 5.50 -15.73
CA CYS A 48 -23.17 6.31 -16.80
C CYS A 48 -24.68 6.09 -16.99
N ARG A 49 -25.29 5.25 -16.15
CA ARG A 49 -26.74 4.94 -16.15
C ARG A 49 -27.29 4.33 -17.45
N SER A 50 -26.43 3.96 -18.40
CA SER A 50 -26.83 3.23 -19.60
C SER A 50 -27.46 1.89 -19.22
N SER A 51 -28.62 1.58 -19.80
CA SER A 51 -29.29 0.30 -19.61
C SER A 51 -28.54 -0.83 -20.30
N PHE A 52 -28.61 -2.02 -19.71
CA PHE A 52 -28.08 -3.24 -20.30
C PHE A 52 -28.87 -4.47 -19.83
N THR A 53 -28.90 -5.49 -20.68
CA THR A 53 -29.61 -6.74 -20.42
C THR A 53 -28.71 -7.74 -19.69
N LEU A 54 -29.25 -8.40 -18.66
CA LEU A 54 -28.54 -9.44 -17.88
C LEU A 54 -28.74 -10.84 -18.46
N PHE A 55 -29.76 -11.01 -19.29
CA PHE A 55 -30.09 -12.26 -19.96
C PHE A 55 -29.02 -12.66 -20.98
N THR A 56 -28.63 -13.94 -20.92
CA THR A 56 -27.92 -14.61 -22.01
C THR A 56 -28.89 -15.60 -22.67
N PRO A 57 -29.15 -15.50 -23.98
CA PRO A 57 -30.02 -16.46 -24.65
C PRO A 57 -29.41 -17.85 -24.60
N ASP A 58 -30.28 -18.86 -24.50
CA ASP A 58 -29.84 -20.25 -24.64
C ASP A 58 -29.20 -20.42 -26.02
N LEU A 59 -27.90 -20.74 -26.02
CA LEU A 59 -27.11 -20.93 -27.22
C LEU A 59 -27.60 -22.12 -28.06
N SER A 60 -28.38 -23.04 -27.48
CA SER A 60 -29.03 -24.14 -28.19
C SER A 60 -30.01 -23.63 -29.26
N LEU A 61 -30.67 -22.49 -28.98
CA LEU A 61 -31.62 -21.82 -29.87
C LEU A 61 -30.93 -21.13 -31.05
N LEU A 62 -29.60 -21.02 -31.01
CA LEU A 62 -28.81 -20.37 -32.03
C LEU A 62 -27.99 -21.37 -32.84
N SER A 63 -27.93 -21.14 -34.15
CA SER A 63 -27.02 -21.86 -35.03
C SER A 63 -25.58 -21.72 -34.54
N ARG A 64 -24.78 -22.80 -34.67
CA ARG A 64 -23.41 -22.89 -34.16
C ARG A 64 -22.52 -21.73 -34.62
N LYS A 65 -22.76 -21.17 -35.81
CA LYS A 65 -22.02 -20.02 -36.36
C LYS A 65 -22.25 -18.70 -35.61
N TYR A 66 -23.39 -18.54 -34.94
CA TYR A 66 -23.73 -17.30 -34.21
C TYR A 66 -23.35 -17.34 -32.72
N ARG A 67 -23.19 -18.54 -32.15
CA ARG A 67 -22.86 -18.73 -30.72
C ARG A 67 -21.64 -17.92 -30.24
N PRO A 68 -20.53 -17.81 -31.01
CA PRO A 68 -19.36 -17.03 -30.57
C PRO A 68 -19.61 -15.52 -30.44
N TYR A 69 -20.65 -15.00 -31.09
CA TYR A 69 -20.97 -13.57 -31.10
C TYR A 69 -21.96 -13.19 -29.99
N VAL A 70 -22.53 -14.16 -29.28
CA VAL A 70 -23.37 -13.91 -28.11
C VAL A 70 -22.47 -13.73 -26.91
N LEU A 71 -22.44 -12.51 -26.40
CA LEU A 71 -21.67 -12.16 -25.23
C LEU A 71 -22.61 -11.87 -24.05
N PRO A 72 -22.29 -12.33 -22.83
CA PRO A 72 -23.07 -11.99 -21.66
C PRO A 72 -23.04 -10.49 -21.37
N GLY A 73 -24.08 -10.00 -20.69
CA GLY A 73 -24.15 -8.61 -20.22
C GLY A 73 -23.03 -8.26 -19.25
N ILE A 74 -22.56 -9.22 -18.45
CA ILE A 74 -21.42 -9.06 -17.55
C ILE A 74 -20.30 -9.99 -18.02
N ARG A 75 -19.19 -9.43 -18.49
CA ARG A 75 -18.04 -10.18 -19.03
C ARG A 75 -16.85 -10.08 -18.11
N ARG A 76 -16.23 -11.21 -17.77
CA ARG A 76 -14.91 -11.21 -17.14
C ARG A 76 -13.87 -10.65 -18.11
N ILE A 77 -13.01 -9.78 -17.61
CA ILE A 77 -11.88 -9.25 -18.37
C ILE A 77 -10.58 -9.55 -17.63
N TYR A 78 -9.50 -9.66 -18.40
CA TYR A 78 -8.16 -9.79 -17.85
C TYR A 78 -7.46 -8.45 -17.99
N VAL A 79 -7.19 -7.82 -16.85
CA VAL A 79 -6.35 -6.63 -16.80
C VAL A 79 -4.95 -7.11 -16.47
N ASP A 80 -4.01 -6.90 -17.40
CA ASP A 80 -2.61 -7.18 -17.13
C ASP A 80 -2.14 -6.28 -15.98
N ASN A 81 -1.82 -6.91 -14.86
CA ASN A 81 -1.37 -6.26 -13.64
C ASN A 81 0.09 -6.61 -13.33
N THR A 82 0.79 -7.31 -14.22
CA THR A 82 2.19 -7.71 -14.05
C THR A 82 3.12 -6.52 -13.82
N PRO A 83 3.00 -5.39 -14.53
CA PRO A 83 3.83 -4.21 -14.27
C PRO A 83 3.63 -3.66 -12.85
N TYR A 84 2.39 -3.60 -12.37
CA TYR A 84 2.08 -3.09 -11.03
C TYR A 84 2.60 -4.04 -9.93
N GLN A 85 2.49 -5.35 -10.13
CA GLN A 85 3.03 -6.35 -9.19
C GLN A 85 4.55 -6.22 -9.04
N GLU A 86 5.26 -5.99 -10.14
CA GLU A 86 6.71 -5.77 -10.12
C GLU A 86 7.08 -4.46 -9.42
N LEU A 87 6.33 -3.37 -9.67
CA LEU A 87 6.50 -2.12 -8.94
C LEU A 87 6.26 -2.30 -7.43
N GLN A 88 5.19 -3.01 -7.06
CA GLN A 88 4.90 -3.30 -5.65
C GLN A 88 6.00 -4.13 -4.98
N ARG A 89 6.61 -5.08 -5.70
CA ARG A 89 7.75 -5.85 -5.19
C ARG A 89 8.95 -4.94 -4.91
N LYS A 90 9.31 -4.09 -5.88
CA LYS A 90 10.39 -3.10 -5.72
C LYS A 90 10.13 -2.14 -4.56
N LEU A 91 8.89 -1.68 -4.42
CA LEU A 91 8.49 -0.79 -3.32
C LEU A 91 8.73 -1.46 -1.96
N ARG A 92 8.25 -2.69 -1.78
CA ARG A 92 8.46 -3.45 -0.53
C ARG A 92 9.95 -3.69 -0.23
N GLU A 93 10.76 -3.94 -1.25
CA GLU A 93 12.21 -4.12 -1.09
C GLU A 93 12.90 -2.82 -0.68
N ALA A 94 12.54 -1.71 -1.31
CA ALA A 94 13.05 -0.39 -0.96
C ALA A 94 12.67 0.00 0.47
N GLU A 95 11.41 -0.20 0.87
CA GLU A 95 10.92 0.06 2.23
C GLU A 95 11.69 -0.74 3.28
N LYS A 96 11.92 -2.05 3.04
CA LYS A 96 12.74 -2.88 3.93
C LYS A 96 14.17 -2.36 4.05
N ARG A 97 14.76 -1.94 2.93
CA ARG A 97 16.13 -1.42 2.91
C ARG A 97 16.24 -0.09 3.66
N ILE A 98 15.27 0.81 3.49
CA ILE A 98 15.20 2.07 4.23
C ILE A 98 15.13 1.78 5.73
N LYS A 99 14.22 0.90 6.16
CA LYS A 99 14.08 0.52 7.57
C LYS A 99 15.36 -0.07 8.16
N ALA A 100 16.05 -0.92 7.39
CA ALA A 100 17.33 -1.48 7.84
C ALA A 100 18.41 -0.39 8.01
N LEU A 101 18.52 0.51 7.04
CA LEU A 101 19.46 1.63 7.09
C LEU A 101 19.15 2.60 8.25
N GLU A 102 17.88 2.85 8.53
CA GLU A 102 17.46 3.67 9.66
C GLU A 102 17.89 3.06 11.01
N ASN A 103 17.71 1.74 11.17
CA ASN A 103 18.16 1.04 12.37
C ASN A 103 19.69 1.10 12.51
N THR A 104 20.43 0.77 11.44
CA THR A 104 21.90 0.84 11.46
C THR A 104 22.40 2.25 11.76
N LYS A 105 21.74 3.28 11.21
CA LYS A 105 22.06 4.67 11.53
C LYS A 105 21.87 4.96 13.03
N GLN A 106 20.78 4.52 13.63
CA GLN A 106 20.55 4.71 15.06
C GLN A 106 21.61 4.03 15.92
N ASP A 107 22.00 2.81 15.58
CA ASP A 107 23.03 2.07 16.32
C ASP A 107 24.39 2.78 16.24
N LEU A 108 24.78 3.23 15.05
CA LEU A 108 26.02 3.99 14.85
C LEU A 108 26.03 5.32 15.61
N LEU A 109 24.89 6.02 15.67
CA LEU A 109 24.77 7.25 16.44
C LEU A 109 24.98 7.00 17.94
N ARG A 110 24.36 5.96 18.49
CA ARG A 110 24.55 5.57 19.91
C ARG A 110 25.99 5.20 20.21
N GLU A 111 26.65 4.51 19.28
CA GLU A 111 28.06 4.16 19.42
C GLU A 111 28.95 5.41 19.42
N CYS A 112 28.70 6.35 18.50
CA CYS A 112 29.40 7.62 18.45
C CYS A 112 29.21 8.42 19.75
N GLU A 113 27.98 8.50 20.26
CA GLU A 113 27.66 9.17 21.54
C GLU A 113 28.42 8.54 22.71
N ARG A 114 28.48 7.20 22.79
CA ARG A 114 29.27 6.51 23.82
C ARG A 114 30.75 6.87 23.73
N HIS A 115 31.33 6.83 22.54
CA HIS A 115 32.74 7.15 22.34
C HIS A 115 33.05 8.60 22.71
N MET A 116 32.18 9.55 22.31
CA MET A 116 32.32 10.95 22.68
C MET A 116 32.18 11.15 24.19
N ALA A 117 31.22 10.50 24.84
CA ALA A 117 31.03 10.60 26.30
C ALA A 117 32.27 10.10 27.08
N VAL A 118 32.85 8.96 26.68
CA VAL A 118 34.08 8.45 27.30
C VAL A 118 35.25 9.41 27.08
N SER A 119 35.40 9.94 25.86
CA SER A 119 36.45 10.92 25.55
C SER A 119 36.31 12.20 26.37
N ASN A 120 35.08 12.71 26.51
CA ASN A 120 34.81 13.92 27.29
C ASN A 120 35.07 13.70 28.77
N ALA A 121 34.61 12.58 29.35
CA ALA A 121 34.87 12.24 30.75
C ALA A 121 36.37 12.08 31.03
N HIS A 122 37.14 11.51 30.10
CA HIS A 122 38.59 11.45 30.22
C HIS A 122 39.23 12.85 30.21
N ALA A 123 38.82 13.71 29.28
CA ALA A 123 39.32 15.08 29.20
C ALA A 123 38.97 15.92 30.45
N GLU A 124 37.75 15.79 30.97
CA GLU A 124 37.31 16.41 32.23
C GLU A 124 38.12 15.90 33.42
N GLY A 125 38.37 14.59 33.49
CA GLY A 125 39.20 13.99 34.53
C GLY A 125 40.65 14.49 34.49
N GLU A 126 41.26 14.60 33.31
CA GLU A 126 42.59 15.21 33.18
C GLU A 126 42.61 16.68 33.59
N HIS A 127 41.58 17.44 33.20
CA HIS A 127 41.47 18.85 33.56
C HIS A 127 41.37 19.02 35.08
N GLN A 128 40.51 18.24 35.74
CA GLN A 128 40.35 18.27 37.19
C GLN A 128 41.65 17.90 37.90
N ALA A 129 42.31 16.81 37.48
CA ALA A 129 43.57 16.40 38.07
C ALA A 129 44.66 17.48 37.95
N ARG A 130 44.70 18.24 36.85
CA ARG A 130 45.62 19.39 36.69
C ARG A 130 45.27 20.54 37.64
N MET A 131 43.99 20.84 37.81
CA MET A 131 43.54 21.88 38.75
C MET A 131 43.88 21.51 40.20
N ASP A 132 43.62 20.26 40.60
CA ASP A 132 43.93 19.76 41.95
C ASP A 132 45.44 19.81 42.24
N LEU A 133 46.27 19.47 41.25
CA LEU A 133 47.74 19.57 41.35
C LEU A 133 48.20 21.01 41.55
N SER A 134 47.61 21.96 40.81
CA SER A 134 47.89 23.40 40.97
C SER A 134 47.51 23.89 42.36
N ALA A 135 46.32 23.52 42.84
CA ALA A 135 45.84 23.92 44.16
C ALA A 135 46.72 23.35 45.29
N ALA A 136 47.12 22.07 45.20
CA ALA A 136 48.03 21.47 46.18
C ALA A 136 49.42 22.11 46.16
N GLN A 137 49.89 22.58 45.01
CA GLN A 137 51.13 23.34 44.90
C GLN A 137 51.00 24.72 45.56
N GLU A 138 49.90 25.43 45.34
CA GLU A 138 49.61 26.72 45.99
C GLU A 138 49.54 26.57 47.52
N GLU A 139 48.81 25.58 48.03
CA GLU A 139 48.75 25.29 49.48
C GLU A 139 50.14 24.94 50.06
N SER A 140 50.95 24.19 49.32
CA SER A 140 52.32 23.87 49.75
C SER A 140 53.24 25.09 49.79
N ILE A 141 53.00 26.10 48.93
CA ILE A 141 53.76 27.36 48.92
C ILE A 141 53.32 28.22 50.11
N GLU A 142 52.01 28.34 50.36
CA GLU A 142 51.48 29.07 51.52
C GLU A 142 51.92 28.47 52.87
N PHE A 143 52.13 27.15 52.96
CA PHE A 143 52.63 26.50 54.18
C PHE A 143 54.15 26.68 54.40
N GLN A 144 54.90 27.12 53.38
CA GLN A 144 56.35 27.32 53.44
C GLN A 144 56.76 28.78 53.70
N GLU A 145 55.83 29.74 53.60
CA GLU A 145 56.00 31.15 54.01
C GLU A 145 55.60 31.38 55.48
#